data_AF-A0AAV7NE80-F1
#
_entry.id   AF-A0AAV7NE80-F1
#
_cell.length_a   1.000
_cell.length_b   1.000
_cell.length_c   1.000
_cell.angle_alpha   90.00
_cell.angle_beta   90.00
_cell.angle_gamma   90.00
#
_symmetry.space_group_name_H-M   'P 1'
#
loop_
_entity.id
_entity.type
_entity.pdbx_description
1 polymer ?
#
loop_
_entity_poly.entity_id
_entity_poly.type
_entity_poly.pdbx_seq_one_letter_code
_entity_poly.pdbx_strand_id
1 'polypeptide(L)'
;MWSVLWCPSRYQWRQDENYRQRQEDSDQRGAGSISGALHDELADAIKDSFPFNIGSVDSIRTVGETLKVYIRGINIAKHARVLQSIPGRLYFLEKELAQLEREHLRTSDSQILGRIRIKLVEFQDMALTEVQHMGKYATSRIYGEGERPGAVLANLVCPNREKDTIMVVQAEDGSEITDPEHIANRFCVYYEALYTSKIAPNPEAALDYLLHIELPWLKAADRESLMAPLSLEEMIRAEGKAPGPDGLTPNERGPIVNQPLALSGRFVAYLVMAVHTRNV
;
A
#
# COMPACT_ATOMS: atom_id res chain seq x y z
N MET A 1 36.03 9.83 36.76
CA MET A 1 36.14 8.52 36.09
C MET A 1 34.94 7.66 36.45
N TRP A 2 33.76 7.91 35.86
CA TRP A 2 32.60 6.99 35.87
C TRP A 2 31.92 7.13 34.51
N SER A 3 32.35 6.33 33.55
CA SER A 3 31.73 6.17 32.24
C SER A 3 30.65 5.10 32.36
N VAL A 4 29.38 5.51 32.44
CA VAL A 4 28.24 4.60 32.33
C VAL A 4 28.03 4.32 30.85
N LEU A 5 28.51 3.15 30.41
CA LEU A 5 28.26 2.59 29.09
C LEU A 5 26.76 2.41 28.88
N TRP A 6 26.19 3.26 28.04
CA TRP A 6 24.83 3.12 27.54
C TRP A 6 24.81 1.94 26.57
N CYS A 7 24.33 0.78 27.04
CA CYS A 7 24.28 -0.46 26.26
C CYS A 7 22.90 -0.58 25.56
N PRO A 8 22.80 -0.43 24.22
CA PRO A 8 21.52 -0.36 23.51
C PRO A 8 20.70 -1.66 23.50
N SER A 9 21.32 -2.82 23.76
CA SER A 9 20.69 -4.12 23.48
C SER A 9 19.55 -4.51 24.43
N ARG A 10 19.52 -3.95 25.66
CA ARG A 10 18.53 -4.34 26.68
C ARG A 10 17.19 -3.62 26.52
N TYR A 11 17.16 -2.47 25.85
CA TYR A 11 15.93 -1.69 25.64
C TYR A 11 15.13 -2.18 24.42
N GLN A 12 15.82 -2.63 23.38
CA GLN A 12 15.20 -3.27 22.21
C GLN A 12 14.52 -4.59 22.58
N TRP A 13 15.18 -5.46 23.36
CA TRP A 13 14.60 -6.74 23.79
C TRP A 13 13.28 -6.56 24.54
N ARG A 14 13.17 -5.56 25.41
CA ARG A 14 11.95 -5.31 26.19
C ARG A 14 10.80 -4.74 25.34
N GLN A 15 11.09 -4.03 24.25
CA GLN A 15 10.08 -3.58 23.29
C GLN A 15 9.60 -4.73 22.39
N ASP A 16 10.51 -5.62 21.99
CA ASP A 16 10.20 -6.82 21.21
C ASP A 16 9.39 -7.83 22.03
N GLU A 17 9.70 -8.00 23.32
CA GLU A 17 8.94 -8.88 24.23
C GLU A 17 7.52 -8.32 24.44
N ASN A 18 7.38 -7.01 24.69
CA ASN A 18 6.06 -6.37 24.78
C ASN A 18 5.28 -6.38 23.45
N TYR A 19 5.97 -6.47 22.31
CA TYR A 19 5.33 -6.64 21.00
C TYR A 19 4.86 -8.08 20.81
N ARG A 20 5.68 -9.08 21.18
CA ARG A 20 5.28 -10.50 21.21
C ARG A 20 4.12 -10.74 22.15
N GLN A 21 4.18 -10.27 23.39
CA GLN A 21 3.07 -10.41 24.34
C GLN A 21 1.79 -9.77 23.80
N ARG A 22 1.87 -8.62 23.11
CA ARG A 22 0.70 -7.98 22.51
C ARG A 22 0.15 -8.76 21.32
N GLN A 23 1.01 -9.39 20.51
CA GLN A 23 0.60 -10.31 19.44
C GLN A 23 -0.09 -11.53 20.03
N GLU A 24 0.52 -12.17 21.02
CA GLU A 24 -0.01 -13.34 21.72
C GLU A 24 -1.34 -13.03 22.42
N ASP A 25 -1.48 -11.86 23.05
CA ASP A 25 -2.72 -11.43 23.70
C ASP A 25 -3.82 -11.03 22.69
N SER A 26 -3.47 -10.60 21.48
CA SER A 26 -4.42 -10.37 20.39
C SER A 26 -4.86 -11.66 19.72
N ASP A 27 -3.93 -12.61 19.57
CA ASP A 27 -4.21 -13.94 19.06
C ASP A 27 -5.12 -14.67 20.06
N GLN A 28 -4.83 -14.65 21.37
CA GLN A 28 -5.66 -15.27 22.41
C GLN A 28 -7.07 -14.68 22.53
N ARG A 29 -7.30 -13.39 22.19
CA ARG A 29 -8.62 -12.76 22.25
C ARG A 29 -9.50 -12.98 21.01
N GLY A 30 -8.92 -13.37 19.87
CA GLY A 30 -9.63 -13.65 18.62
C GLY A 30 -9.57 -15.11 18.12
N ALA A 31 -8.78 -15.97 18.76
CA ALA A 31 -8.35 -17.26 18.21
C ALA A 31 -9.38 -18.40 18.17
N GLY A 32 -10.56 -18.29 18.80
CA GLY A 32 -11.41 -19.46 19.01
C GLY A 32 -11.98 -20.13 17.74
N SER A 33 -12.13 -19.41 16.62
CA SER A 33 -12.86 -19.96 15.45
C SER A 33 -12.31 -19.52 14.09
N ILE A 34 -11.90 -18.26 13.92
CA ILE A 34 -11.47 -17.72 12.61
C ILE A 34 -10.00 -18.07 12.31
N SER A 35 -9.14 -18.09 13.34
CA SER A 35 -7.72 -18.43 13.21
C SER A 35 -7.50 -19.91 12.86
N GLY A 36 -8.31 -20.82 13.40
CA GLY A 36 -8.26 -22.25 13.08
C GLY A 36 -8.64 -22.52 11.63
N ALA A 37 -9.76 -21.94 11.17
CA ALA A 37 -10.20 -22.08 9.78
C ALA A 37 -9.19 -21.53 8.76
N LEU A 38 -8.48 -20.44 9.08
CA LEU A 38 -7.40 -19.92 8.24
C LEU A 38 -6.19 -20.86 8.23
N HIS A 39 -5.83 -21.43 9.38
CA HIS A 39 -4.72 -22.35 9.50
C HIS A 39 -4.96 -23.65 8.71
N ASP A 40 -6.19 -24.18 8.77
CA ASP A 40 -6.59 -25.38 8.03
C ASP A 40 -6.62 -25.14 6.52
N GLU A 41 -7.18 -24.01 6.08
CA GLU A 41 -7.21 -23.62 4.67
C GLU A 41 -5.80 -23.39 4.10
N LEU A 42 -4.89 -22.82 4.89
CA LEU A 42 -3.48 -22.69 4.52
C LEU A 42 -2.76 -24.04 4.48
N ALA A 43 -3.04 -24.93 5.43
CA ALA A 43 -2.47 -26.27 5.45
C ALA A 43 -2.91 -27.06 4.21
N ASP A 44 -4.16 -26.93 3.78
CA ASP A 44 -4.67 -27.58 2.58
C ASP A 44 -4.09 -26.95 1.31
N ALA A 45 -3.99 -25.62 1.24
CA ALA A 45 -3.32 -24.94 0.13
C ALA A 45 -1.84 -25.33 -0.03
N ILE A 46 -1.14 -25.62 1.08
CA ILE A 46 0.22 -26.14 1.06
C ILE A 46 0.23 -27.57 0.51
N LYS A 47 -0.66 -28.45 1.00
CA LYS A 47 -0.74 -29.85 0.51
C LYS A 47 -1.05 -29.93 -0.98
N ASP A 48 -1.87 -29.01 -1.50
CA ASP A 48 -2.25 -28.99 -2.92
C ASP A 48 -1.13 -28.44 -3.81
N SER A 49 -0.44 -27.38 -3.37
CA SER A 49 0.59 -26.71 -4.17
C SER A 49 1.95 -27.42 -4.15
N PHE A 50 2.28 -28.13 -3.07
CA PHE A 50 3.61 -28.74 -2.91
C PHE A 50 3.91 -29.85 -3.96
N PRO A 51 3.00 -30.81 -4.23
CA PRO A 51 3.22 -31.86 -5.22
C PRO A 51 3.34 -31.33 -6.66
N PHE A 52 2.64 -30.23 -6.97
CA PHE A 52 2.68 -29.60 -8.29
C PHE A 52 4.02 -28.94 -8.60
N ASN A 53 4.69 -28.40 -7.57
CA ASN A 53 5.97 -27.70 -7.74
C ASN A 53 7.18 -28.65 -7.66
N ILE A 54 7.05 -29.82 -7.03
CA ILE A 54 8.12 -30.83 -6.99
C ILE A 54 8.35 -31.40 -8.38
N GLY A 55 9.61 -31.39 -8.84
CA GLY A 55 10.01 -31.92 -10.15
C GLY A 55 9.84 -30.92 -11.31
N SER A 56 9.24 -29.75 -11.08
CA SER A 56 9.20 -28.66 -12.05
C SER A 56 10.52 -27.87 -12.13
N VAL A 57 11.28 -27.84 -11.04
CA VAL A 57 12.60 -27.17 -10.94
C VAL A 57 13.54 -28.04 -10.12
N ASP A 58 14.80 -28.13 -10.54
CA ASP A 58 15.83 -28.97 -9.89
C ASP A 58 16.22 -28.48 -8.48
N SER A 59 15.95 -27.21 -8.17
CA SER A 59 16.31 -26.57 -6.91
C SER A 59 15.14 -26.52 -5.93
N ILE A 60 15.28 -27.22 -4.80
CA ILE A 60 14.34 -27.17 -3.68
C ILE A 60 14.17 -25.75 -3.11
N ARG A 61 15.19 -24.89 -3.24
CA ARG A 61 15.11 -23.50 -2.80
C ARG A 61 14.09 -22.71 -3.62
N THR A 62 14.10 -22.90 -4.95
CA THR A 62 13.15 -22.25 -5.86
C THR A 62 11.72 -22.71 -5.58
N VAL A 63 11.52 -24.00 -5.32
CA VAL A 63 10.22 -24.56 -4.87
C VAL A 63 9.76 -23.93 -3.54
N GLY A 64 10.68 -23.69 -2.61
CA GLY A 64 10.38 -22.99 -1.37
C GLY A 64 10.01 -21.51 -1.57
N GLU A 65 10.64 -20.82 -2.52
CA GLU A 65 10.32 -19.44 -2.89
C GLU A 65 8.95 -19.35 -3.57
N THR A 66 8.62 -20.26 -4.50
CA THR A 66 7.30 -20.29 -5.15
C THR A 66 6.18 -20.58 -4.16
N LEU A 67 6.37 -21.51 -3.23
CA LEU A 67 5.41 -21.80 -2.17
C LEU A 67 5.15 -20.56 -1.29
N LYS A 68 6.20 -19.84 -0.90
CA LYS A 68 6.06 -18.59 -0.12
C LYS A 68 5.25 -17.54 -0.87
N VAL A 69 5.49 -17.37 -2.17
CA VAL A 69 4.74 -16.43 -3.03
C VAL A 69 3.28 -16.84 -3.11
N TYR A 70 2.99 -18.13 -3.31
CA TYR A 70 1.63 -18.65 -3.37
C TYR A 70 0.84 -18.40 -2.07
N ILE A 71 1.41 -18.77 -0.92
CA ILE A 71 0.81 -18.54 0.40
C ILE A 71 0.58 -17.04 0.64
N ARG A 72 1.56 -16.20 0.27
CA ARG A 72 1.44 -14.75 0.36
C ARG A 72 0.28 -14.24 -0.51
N GLY A 73 0.12 -14.75 -1.72
CA GLY A 73 -0.99 -14.42 -2.61
C GLY A 73 -2.36 -14.73 -2.01
N ILE A 74 -2.53 -15.93 -1.43
CA ILE A 74 -3.77 -16.32 -0.75
C ILE A 74 -4.09 -15.37 0.42
N ASN A 75 -3.09 -15.11 1.28
CA ASN A 75 -3.26 -14.23 2.43
C ASN A 75 -3.61 -12.79 2.01
N ILE A 76 -2.93 -12.26 0.98
CA ILE A 76 -3.23 -10.93 0.44
C ILE A 76 -4.67 -10.89 -0.10
N ALA A 77 -5.08 -11.87 -0.90
CA ALA A 77 -6.41 -11.92 -1.48
C ALA A 77 -7.50 -12.00 -0.39
N LYS A 78 -7.31 -12.83 0.63
CA LYS A 78 -8.25 -12.96 1.75
C LYS A 78 -8.34 -11.67 2.57
N HIS A 79 -7.20 -11.10 2.94
CA HIS A 79 -7.15 -9.84 3.67
C HIS A 79 -7.81 -8.71 2.87
N ALA A 80 -7.56 -8.64 1.55
CA ALA A 80 -8.22 -7.66 0.68
C ALA A 80 -9.74 -7.81 0.65
N ARG A 81 -10.26 -9.05 0.56
CA ARG A 81 -11.71 -9.32 0.61
C ARG A 81 -12.32 -8.87 1.94
N VAL A 82 -11.66 -9.14 3.06
CA VAL A 82 -12.10 -8.68 4.39
C VAL A 82 -12.15 -7.16 4.42
N LEU A 83 -11.10 -6.46 3.97
CA LEU A 83 -11.10 -5.00 3.94
C LEU A 83 -12.18 -4.40 3.03
N GLN A 84 -12.45 -5.03 1.89
CA GLN A 84 -13.49 -4.57 0.96
C GLN A 84 -14.90 -4.72 1.53
N SER A 85 -15.14 -5.69 2.42
CA SER A 85 -16.45 -5.91 3.02
C SER A 85 -16.75 -5.02 4.22
N ILE A 86 -15.72 -4.48 4.89
CA ILE A 86 -15.85 -3.65 6.10
C ILE A 86 -16.78 -2.43 5.90
N PRO A 87 -16.60 -1.55 4.88
CA PRO A 87 -17.40 -0.34 4.77
C PRO A 87 -18.89 -0.64 4.59
N GLY A 88 -19.20 -1.63 3.74
CA GLY A 88 -20.57 -2.09 3.53
C GLY A 88 -21.16 -2.65 4.82
N ARG A 89 -20.42 -3.50 5.53
CA ARG A 89 -20.90 -4.11 6.77
C ARG A 89 -21.10 -3.10 7.90
N LEU A 90 -20.20 -2.14 8.07
CA LEU A 90 -20.36 -1.03 9.03
C LEU A 90 -21.63 -0.23 8.74
N TYR A 91 -21.90 0.09 7.47
CA TYR A 91 -23.12 0.78 7.07
C TYR A 91 -24.40 0.00 7.41
N PHE A 92 -24.41 -1.32 7.18
CA PHE A 92 -25.55 -2.16 7.55
C PHE A 92 -25.72 -2.26 9.06
N LEU A 93 -24.63 -2.43 9.81
CA LEU A 93 -24.68 -2.48 11.28
C LEU A 93 -25.17 -1.18 11.89
N GLU A 94 -24.76 -0.02 11.35
CA GLU A 94 -25.25 1.29 11.77
C GLU A 94 -26.77 1.40 11.57
N LYS A 95 -27.30 0.92 10.45
CA LYS A 95 -28.75 0.87 10.19
C LYS A 95 -29.49 -0.08 11.12
N GLU A 96 -28.96 -1.28 11.33
CA GLU A 96 -29.56 -2.27 12.24
C GLU A 96 -29.60 -1.74 13.68
N LEU A 97 -28.51 -1.13 14.15
CA LEU A 97 -28.45 -0.48 15.47
C LEU A 97 -29.50 0.63 15.59
N ALA A 98 -29.59 1.53 14.60
CA ALA A 98 -30.57 2.61 14.61
C ALA A 98 -32.04 2.12 14.55
N GLN A 99 -32.29 0.92 14.01
CA GLN A 99 -33.61 0.27 14.05
C GLN A 99 -33.89 -0.32 15.43
N LEU A 100 -32.95 -1.11 15.97
CA LEU A 100 -33.07 -1.73 17.28
C LEU A 100 -33.22 -0.70 18.41
N GLU A 101 -32.51 0.43 18.33
CA GLU A 101 -32.64 1.53 19.28
C GLU A 101 -34.04 2.15 19.23
N ARG A 102 -34.61 2.37 18.04
CA ARG A 102 -35.99 2.85 17.88
C ARG A 102 -37.02 1.86 18.40
N GLU A 103 -36.82 0.57 18.17
CA GLU A 103 -37.69 -0.49 18.71
C GLU A 103 -37.60 -0.56 20.23
N HIS A 104 -36.40 -0.44 20.79
CA HIS A 104 -36.19 -0.42 22.23
C HIS A 104 -36.88 0.79 22.88
N LEU A 105 -36.79 1.98 22.27
CA LEU A 105 -37.49 3.17 22.77
C LEU A 105 -39.02 3.00 22.81
N ARG A 106 -39.60 2.18 21.93
CA ARG A 106 -41.05 1.93 21.88
C ARG A 106 -41.51 0.84 22.84
N THR A 107 -40.73 -0.24 22.96
CA THR A 107 -41.15 -1.45 23.68
C THR A 107 -40.52 -1.55 25.08
N SER A 108 -39.41 -0.86 25.33
CA SER A 108 -38.60 -0.92 26.57
C SER A 108 -38.22 -2.35 26.98
N ASP A 109 -38.00 -3.24 26.00
CA ASP A 109 -37.71 -4.66 26.22
C ASP A 109 -36.20 -4.90 26.43
N SER A 110 -35.91 -5.72 27.45
CA SER A 110 -34.57 -6.17 27.85
C SER A 110 -33.91 -7.09 26.81
N GLN A 111 -34.69 -7.88 26.06
CA GLN A 111 -34.13 -8.74 25.00
C GLN A 111 -33.54 -7.93 23.83
N ILE A 112 -34.15 -6.78 23.52
CA ILE A 112 -33.65 -5.88 22.47
C ILE A 112 -32.31 -5.26 22.88
N LEU A 113 -32.12 -4.92 24.16
CA LEU A 113 -30.83 -4.43 24.68
C LEU A 113 -29.71 -5.46 24.50
N GLY A 114 -30.00 -6.74 24.75
CA GLY A 114 -29.04 -7.83 24.50
C GLY A 114 -28.60 -7.88 23.04
N ARG A 115 -29.55 -7.73 22.10
CA ARG A 115 -29.27 -7.70 20.65
C ARG A 115 -28.45 -6.47 20.25
N ILE A 116 -28.80 -5.29 20.77
CA ILE A 116 -28.02 -4.05 20.56
C ILE A 116 -26.59 -4.25 21.02
N ARG A 117 -26.38 -4.84 22.20
CA ARG A 117 -25.04 -5.05 22.75
C ARG A 117 -24.18 -5.98 21.88
N ILE A 118 -24.76 -7.07 21.38
CA ILE A 118 -24.08 -7.99 20.45
C ILE A 118 -23.68 -7.25 19.17
N LYS A 119 -24.60 -6.48 18.59
CA LYS A 119 -24.36 -5.70 17.36
C LYS A 119 -23.34 -4.59 17.54
N LEU A 120 -23.31 -3.97 18.72
CA LEU A 120 -22.32 -2.95 19.06
C LEU A 120 -20.92 -3.55 19.18
N VAL A 121 -20.79 -4.74 19.77
CA VAL A 121 -19.51 -5.46 19.82
C VAL A 121 -19.03 -5.80 18.40
N GLU A 122 -19.92 -6.31 17.56
CA GLU A 122 -19.62 -6.59 16.15
C GLU A 122 -19.15 -5.33 15.40
N PHE A 123 -19.85 -4.21 15.60
CA PHE A 123 -19.48 -2.92 15.01
C PHE A 123 -18.10 -2.45 15.47
N GLN A 124 -17.83 -2.54 16.78
CA GLN A 124 -16.55 -2.14 17.36
C GLN A 124 -15.39 -2.97 16.82
N ASP A 125 -15.58 -4.28 16.66
CA ASP A 125 -14.55 -5.18 16.12
C ASP A 125 -14.20 -4.85 14.66
N MET A 126 -15.20 -4.57 13.84
CA MET A 126 -14.98 -4.15 12.45
C MET A 126 -14.31 -2.78 12.34
N ALA A 127 -14.75 -1.81 13.13
CA ALA A 127 -14.14 -0.49 13.18
C ALA A 127 -12.68 -0.56 13.69
N LEU A 128 -12.41 -1.40 14.68
CA LEU A 128 -11.05 -1.63 15.17
C LEU A 128 -10.16 -2.24 14.09
N THR A 129 -10.66 -3.21 13.33
CA THR A 129 -9.93 -3.84 12.21
C THR A 129 -9.56 -2.79 11.15
N GLU A 130 -10.47 -1.89 10.81
CA GLU A 130 -10.22 -0.79 9.88
C GLU A 130 -9.11 0.16 10.40
N VAL A 131 -9.22 0.59 11.65
CA VAL A 131 -8.23 1.48 12.28
C VAL A 131 -6.85 0.81 12.35
N GLN A 132 -6.78 -0.47 12.69
CA GLN A 132 -5.53 -1.24 12.70
C GLN A 132 -4.92 -1.32 11.31
N HIS A 133 -5.73 -1.58 10.27
CA HIS A 133 -5.25 -1.59 8.89
C HIS A 133 -4.70 -0.23 8.47
N MET A 134 -5.42 0.86 8.76
CA MET A 134 -4.96 2.22 8.46
C MET A 134 -3.64 2.54 9.18
N GLY A 135 -3.50 2.14 10.45
CA GLY A 135 -2.26 2.29 11.20
C GLY A 135 -1.09 1.55 10.57
N LYS A 136 -1.29 0.27 10.19
CA LYS A 136 -0.28 -0.54 9.48
C LYS A 136 0.09 0.05 8.12
N TYR A 137 -0.89 0.58 7.38
CA TYR A 137 -0.64 1.22 6.10
C TYR A 137 0.20 2.49 6.25
N ALA A 138 -0.16 3.35 7.21
CA ALA A 138 0.57 4.58 7.50
C ALA A 138 2.03 4.31 7.90
N THR A 139 2.28 3.31 8.77
CA THR A 139 3.64 2.92 9.13
C THR A 139 4.39 2.32 7.94
N SER A 140 3.75 1.45 7.14
CA SER A 140 4.41 0.85 5.98
C SER A 140 4.87 1.88 4.94
N ARG A 141 4.08 2.94 4.72
CA ARG A 141 4.44 4.05 3.84
C ARG A 141 5.67 4.79 4.35
N ILE A 142 5.70 5.07 5.66
CA ILE A 142 6.83 5.74 6.32
C ILE A 142 8.12 4.92 6.19
N TYR A 143 8.05 3.60 6.32
CA TYR A 143 9.22 2.72 6.20
C TYR A 143 9.63 2.42 4.74
N GLY A 144 8.71 2.50 3.79
CA GLY A 144 9.00 2.30 2.36
C GLY A 144 9.60 3.53 1.68
N GLU A 145 9.17 4.73 2.08
CA GLU A 145 9.66 6.01 1.55
C GLU A 145 10.86 6.58 2.33
N GLY A 146 11.14 6.09 3.54
CA GLY A 146 12.14 6.67 4.44
C GLY A 146 13.33 5.77 4.71
N GLU A 147 14.55 6.26 4.48
CA GLU A 147 15.72 5.71 5.15
C GLU A 147 15.68 6.06 6.65
N ARG A 148 15.48 5.05 7.50
CA ARG A 148 15.77 5.05 8.96
C ARG A 148 14.91 6.00 9.83
N PRO A 149 14.87 5.80 11.16
CA PRO A 149 14.09 6.60 12.14
C PRO A 149 14.19 8.14 12.03
N GLY A 150 15.24 8.68 11.40
CA GLY A 150 15.37 10.11 11.11
C GLY A 150 14.35 10.64 10.09
N ALA A 151 13.98 9.84 9.09
CA ALA A 151 13.01 10.23 8.06
C ALA A 151 11.58 10.36 8.62
N VAL A 152 11.22 9.54 9.62
CA VAL A 152 9.92 9.64 10.29
C VAL A 152 9.80 10.96 11.04
N LEU A 153 10.83 11.32 11.81
CA LEU A 153 10.88 12.58 12.53
C LEU A 153 10.92 13.77 11.56
N ALA A 154 11.72 13.69 10.50
CA ALA A 154 11.77 14.71 9.45
C ALA A 154 10.41 14.89 8.77
N ASN A 155 9.67 13.82 8.49
CA ASN A 155 8.31 13.90 7.92
C ASN A 155 7.28 14.49 8.91
N LEU A 156 7.47 14.31 10.22
CA LEU A 156 6.60 14.89 11.23
C LEU A 156 6.92 16.38 11.48
N VAL A 157 8.19 16.77 11.33
CA VAL A 157 8.68 18.13 11.60
C VAL A 157 8.61 19.03 10.37
N CYS A 158 8.85 18.50 9.17
CA CYS A 158 8.71 19.21 7.91
C CYS A 158 7.27 19.03 7.39
N PRO A 159 6.44 20.09 7.37
CA PRO A 159 5.12 20.00 6.74
C PRO A 159 5.28 19.62 5.27
N ASN A 160 4.47 18.66 4.79
CA ASN A 160 4.51 18.12 3.42
C ASN A 160 4.52 19.17 2.28
N ARG A 161 4.20 20.43 2.56
CA ARG A 161 4.16 21.54 1.59
C ARG A 161 5.53 21.86 0.97
N GLU A 162 6.63 21.61 1.68
CA GLU A 162 7.99 21.90 1.20
C GLU A 162 8.47 20.92 0.13
N LYS A 163 7.88 19.72 0.05
CA LYS A 163 8.33 18.68 -0.90
C LYS A 163 7.74 18.84 -2.30
N ASP A 164 6.55 19.41 -2.39
CA ASP A 164 5.80 19.53 -3.66
C ASP A 164 5.92 20.94 -4.27
N THR A 165 6.59 21.87 -3.60
CA THR A 165 6.72 23.28 -4.05
C THR A 165 8.15 23.58 -4.47
N ILE A 166 8.33 23.97 -5.73
CA ILE A 166 9.62 24.45 -6.23
C ILE A 166 9.89 25.82 -5.60
N MET A 167 10.81 25.87 -4.64
CA MET A 167 11.09 27.09 -3.86
C MET A 167 12.06 28.05 -4.56
N VAL A 168 12.93 27.54 -5.42
CA VAL A 168 13.96 28.34 -6.11
C VAL A 168 14.15 27.82 -7.53
N VAL A 169 14.23 28.73 -8.50
CA VAL A 169 14.63 28.44 -9.88
C VAL A 169 15.79 29.36 -10.26
N GLN A 170 16.81 28.81 -10.93
CA GLN A 170 17.90 29.60 -11.48
C GLN A 170 17.52 30.16 -12.85
N ALA A 171 17.75 31.45 -13.04
CA ALA A 171 17.59 32.13 -14.33
C ALA A 171 18.84 31.94 -15.21
N GLU A 172 18.73 32.27 -16.50
CA GLU A 172 19.82 32.16 -17.48
C GLU A 172 21.03 33.06 -17.16
N ASP A 173 20.81 34.14 -16.41
CA ASP A 173 21.84 35.06 -15.92
C ASP A 173 22.52 34.58 -14.63
N GLY A 174 22.11 33.41 -14.10
CA GLY A 174 22.61 32.84 -12.85
C GLY A 174 21.97 33.44 -11.59
N SER A 175 20.95 34.30 -11.73
CA SER A 175 20.20 34.82 -10.58
C SER A 175 19.20 33.79 -10.05
N GLU A 176 18.93 33.83 -8.74
CA GLU A 176 17.97 32.95 -8.06
C GLU A 176 16.61 33.64 -7.96
N ILE A 177 15.57 32.99 -8.50
CA ILE A 177 14.19 33.44 -8.42
C ILE A 177 13.49 32.62 -7.33
N THR A 178 13.00 33.30 -6.30
CA THR A 178 12.29 32.71 -5.15
C THR A 178 10.80 33.07 -5.12
N ASP A 179 10.38 34.04 -5.92
CA ASP A 179 8.99 34.49 -5.98
C ASP A 179 8.12 33.49 -6.76
N PRO A 180 7.00 32.98 -6.19
CA PRO A 180 6.18 31.96 -6.84
C PRO A 180 5.59 32.36 -8.18
N GLU A 181 5.22 33.64 -8.37
CA GLU A 181 4.62 34.12 -9.62
C GLU A 181 5.68 34.18 -10.73
N HIS A 182 6.88 34.67 -10.40
CA HIS A 182 8.00 34.65 -11.32
C HIS A 182 8.48 33.23 -11.64
N ILE A 183 8.48 32.31 -10.68
CA ILE A 183 8.78 30.89 -10.91
C ILE A 183 7.78 30.29 -11.92
N ALA A 184 6.48 30.50 -11.71
CA ALA A 184 5.44 30.00 -12.61
C ALA A 184 5.58 30.56 -14.03
N ASN A 185 5.76 31.89 -14.16
CA ASN A 185 6.00 32.53 -15.45
C ASN A 185 7.26 32.00 -16.15
N ARG A 186 8.32 31.72 -15.40
CA ARG A 186 9.54 31.14 -15.96
C ARG A 186 9.32 29.74 -16.51
N PHE A 187 8.57 28.90 -15.81
CA PHE A 187 8.16 27.60 -16.34
C PHE A 187 7.31 27.73 -17.60
N CYS A 188 6.35 28.65 -17.64
CA CYS A 188 5.56 28.92 -18.84
C CYS A 188 6.44 29.26 -20.04
N VAL A 189 7.33 30.24 -19.90
CA VAL A 189 8.24 30.67 -20.98
C VAL A 189 9.17 29.54 -21.43
N TYR A 190 9.71 28.78 -20.47
CA TYR A 190 10.60 27.66 -20.77
C TYR A 190 9.90 26.56 -21.59
N TYR A 191 8.72 26.12 -21.14
CA TYR A 191 7.98 25.08 -21.86
C TYR A 191 7.42 25.56 -23.18
N GLU A 192 6.98 26.82 -23.26
CA GLU A 192 6.60 27.45 -24.51
C GLU A 192 7.76 27.40 -25.51
N ALA A 193 8.96 27.82 -25.12
CA ALA A 193 10.14 27.74 -25.98
C ALA A 193 10.53 26.29 -26.35
N LEU A 194 10.36 25.34 -25.42
CA LEU A 194 10.67 23.92 -25.65
C LEU A 194 9.75 23.29 -26.70
N TYR A 195 8.46 23.63 -26.66
CA TYR A 195 7.45 23.07 -27.57
C TYR A 195 7.15 23.95 -28.79
N THR A 196 7.68 25.17 -28.85
CA THR A 196 7.61 26.00 -30.05
C THR A 196 8.53 25.40 -31.11
N SER A 197 7.92 24.86 -32.17
CA SER A 197 8.66 24.30 -33.29
C SER A 197 9.54 25.38 -33.94
N LYS A 198 10.84 25.11 -34.01
CA LYS A 198 11.82 25.97 -34.71
C LYS A 198 11.66 25.92 -36.24
N ILE A 199 10.85 24.98 -36.74
CA ILE A 199 10.63 24.73 -38.16
C ILE A 199 9.14 24.93 -38.45
N ALA A 200 8.81 25.82 -39.40
CA ALA A 200 7.47 25.88 -39.94
C ALA A 200 7.22 24.59 -40.74
N PRO A 201 6.22 23.77 -40.37
CA PRO A 201 5.98 22.52 -41.07
C PRO A 201 5.51 22.83 -42.50
N ASN A 202 6.36 22.57 -43.48
CA ASN A 202 5.93 22.52 -44.88
C ASN A 202 5.27 21.14 -45.09
N PRO A 203 3.93 21.08 -45.23
CA PRO A 203 3.22 19.81 -45.34
C PRO A 203 3.70 19.01 -46.54
N GLU A 204 4.11 19.66 -47.64
CA GLU A 204 4.61 19.00 -48.84
C GLU A 204 5.95 18.30 -48.59
N ALA A 205 6.87 18.95 -47.87
CA ALA A 205 8.18 18.37 -47.54
C ALA A 205 8.07 17.22 -46.53
N ALA A 206 7.11 17.29 -45.60
CA ALA A 206 6.84 16.20 -44.67
C ALA A 206 6.24 14.99 -45.41
N LEU A 207 5.35 15.22 -46.36
CA LEU A 207 4.75 14.16 -47.17
C LEU A 207 5.79 13.49 -48.08
N ASP A 208 6.67 14.29 -48.68
CA ASP A 208 7.79 13.80 -49.49
C ASP A 208 8.75 12.94 -48.66
N TYR A 209 9.11 13.39 -47.45
CA TYR A 209 9.94 12.62 -46.52
C TYR A 209 9.28 11.30 -46.11
N LEU A 210 7.99 11.30 -45.79
CA LEU A 210 7.27 10.08 -45.40
C LEU A 210 7.10 9.10 -46.56
N LEU A 211 6.97 9.59 -47.80
CA LEU A 211 6.90 8.75 -49.00
C LEU A 211 8.25 8.12 -49.35
N HIS A 212 9.36 8.79 -49.02
CA HIS A 212 10.73 8.32 -49.32
C HIS A 212 11.43 7.65 -48.14
N ILE A 213 10.78 7.57 -46.97
CA ILE A 213 11.30 6.76 -45.86
C ILE A 213 11.17 5.28 -46.22
N GLU A 214 12.32 4.61 -46.29
CA GLU A 214 12.37 3.16 -46.24
C GLU A 214 12.31 2.73 -44.76
N LEU A 215 11.12 2.34 -44.31
CA LEU A 215 10.96 1.73 -42.99
C LEU A 215 11.76 0.41 -42.95
N PRO A 216 12.66 0.22 -41.98
CA PRO A 216 13.34 -1.06 -41.84
C PRO A 216 12.31 -2.13 -41.48
N TRP A 217 12.14 -3.10 -42.38
CA TRP A 217 11.30 -4.26 -42.14
C TRP A 217 12.08 -5.30 -41.36
N LEU A 218 11.47 -5.85 -40.32
CA LEU A 218 12.03 -6.94 -39.56
C LEU A 218 12.16 -8.16 -40.49
N LYS A 219 13.39 -8.70 -40.62
CA LYS A 219 13.61 -9.89 -41.44
C LYS A 219 12.83 -11.07 -40.83
N ALA A 220 12.36 -11.97 -41.68
CA ALA A 220 11.57 -13.13 -41.22
C ALA A 220 12.31 -13.95 -40.14
N ALA A 221 13.62 -14.11 -40.27
CA ALA A 221 14.47 -14.78 -39.29
C ALA A 221 14.51 -14.08 -37.92
N ASP A 222 14.59 -12.76 -37.90
CA ASP A 222 14.61 -11.97 -36.66
C ASP A 222 13.23 -12.02 -35.98
N ARG A 223 12.15 -12.02 -36.77
CA ARG A 223 10.78 -12.19 -36.27
C ARG A 223 10.57 -13.56 -35.63
N GLU A 224 11.04 -14.63 -36.27
CA GLU A 224 10.96 -15.99 -35.73
C GLU A 224 11.80 -16.11 -34.45
N SER A 225 12.99 -15.50 -34.39
CA SER A 225 13.81 -15.45 -33.18
C SER A 225 13.13 -14.69 -32.04
N LEU A 226 12.42 -13.60 -32.32
CA LEU A 226 11.67 -12.83 -31.31
C LEU A 226 10.40 -13.54 -30.83
N MET A 227 9.80 -14.39 -31.68
CA MET A 227 8.63 -15.21 -31.32
C MET A 227 9.02 -16.58 -30.74
N ALA A 228 10.31 -16.91 -30.71
CA ALA A 228 10.81 -18.14 -30.10
C ALA A 228 10.68 -18.07 -28.57
N PRO A 229 10.52 -19.22 -27.88
CA PRO A 229 10.54 -19.27 -26.43
C PRO A 229 11.90 -18.79 -25.88
N LEU A 230 11.86 -18.02 -24.80
CA LEU A 230 13.04 -17.46 -24.12
C LEU A 230 14.01 -18.56 -23.70
N SER A 231 15.30 -18.35 -23.99
CA SER A 231 16.38 -19.25 -23.57
C SER A 231 16.80 -18.99 -22.11
N LEU A 232 17.24 -20.04 -21.43
CA LEU A 232 17.78 -19.96 -20.07
C LEU A 232 18.95 -18.96 -19.97
N GLU A 233 19.79 -18.87 -21.00
CA GLU A 233 20.90 -17.92 -21.05
C GLU A 233 20.44 -16.46 -21.14
N GLU A 234 19.34 -16.20 -21.83
CA GLU A 234 18.73 -14.87 -21.94
C GLU A 234 18.11 -14.46 -20.59
N MET A 235 17.52 -15.42 -19.89
CA MET A 235 16.92 -15.23 -18.57
C MET A 235 17.99 -14.91 -17.51
N ILE A 236 19.12 -15.64 -17.52
CA ILE A 236 20.26 -15.38 -16.63
C ILE A 236 20.90 -14.01 -16.94
N ARG A 237 20.99 -13.62 -18.22
CA ARG A 237 21.51 -12.29 -18.59
C ARG A 237 20.57 -11.14 -18.19
N ALA A 238 19.30 -11.43 -17.94
CA ALA A 238 18.33 -10.48 -17.40
C ALA A 238 18.35 -10.43 -15.85
N GLU A 239 19.02 -11.35 -15.17
CA GLU A 239 19.20 -11.30 -13.72
C GLU A 239 20.02 -10.07 -13.32
N GLY A 240 19.50 -9.29 -12.37
CA GLY A 240 20.15 -8.06 -11.88
C GLY A 240 19.68 -6.76 -12.54
N LYS A 241 18.84 -6.82 -13.58
CA LYS A 241 18.06 -5.64 -13.99
C LYS A 241 16.88 -5.50 -13.04
N ALA A 242 16.96 -4.53 -12.13
CA ALA A 242 15.81 -4.16 -11.32
C ALA A 242 14.70 -3.69 -12.27
N PRO A 243 13.48 -4.22 -12.15
CA PRO A 243 12.38 -3.65 -12.90
C PRO A 243 12.22 -2.18 -12.50
N GLY A 244 11.90 -1.33 -13.47
CA GLY A 244 11.59 0.08 -13.21
C GLY A 244 10.40 0.23 -12.26
N PRO A 245 10.05 1.45 -11.84
CA PRO A 245 8.83 1.72 -11.06
C PRO A 245 7.55 1.11 -11.68
N ASP A 246 7.58 0.86 -12.98
CA ASP A 246 6.61 0.29 -13.91
C ASP A 246 6.70 -1.24 -14.10
N GLY A 247 7.62 -1.94 -13.42
CA GLY A 247 7.62 -3.40 -13.31
C GLY A 247 7.47 -3.86 -11.85
N LEU A 248 6.23 -3.92 -11.38
CA LEU A 248 5.82 -4.40 -10.05
C LEU A 248 6.72 -3.95 -8.88
N THR A 249 6.69 -2.64 -8.59
CA THR A 249 7.11 -2.07 -7.30
C THR A 249 6.01 -2.22 -6.24
N PRO A 250 6.28 -2.02 -4.93
CA PRO A 250 5.27 -2.13 -3.86
C PRO A 250 4.00 -1.27 -4.04
N ASN A 251 4.01 -0.32 -4.98
CA ASN A 251 2.89 0.54 -5.36
C ASN A 251 1.85 -0.13 -6.29
N GLU A 252 1.98 -1.40 -6.64
CA GLU A 252 0.90 -2.12 -7.33
C GLU A 252 -0.31 -2.43 -6.46
N ARG A 253 -0.26 -2.05 -5.18
CA ARG A 253 -1.49 -1.56 -4.56
C ARG A 253 -1.72 -0.16 -5.12
N GLY A 254 -2.32 -0.09 -6.31
CA GLY A 254 -2.94 1.16 -6.75
C GLY A 254 -3.72 1.73 -5.57
N PRO A 255 -3.75 3.07 -5.37
CA PRO A 255 -4.61 3.64 -4.35
C PRO A 255 -6.01 3.11 -4.66
N ILE A 256 -6.53 2.22 -3.79
CA ILE A 256 -7.97 2.00 -3.75
C ILE A 256 -8.49 3.41 -3.57
N VAL A 257 -9.15 3.92 -4.61
CA VAL A 257 -9.67 5.27 -4.68
C VAL A 257 -10.64 5.43 -3.52
N ASN A 258 -10.08 5.82 -2.39
CA ASN A 258 -10.71 6.53 -1.34
C ASN A 258 -9.82 7.75 -1.24
N GLN A 259 -10.37 8.86 -1.70
CA GLN A 259 -9.88 10.20 -1.41
C GLN A 259 -9.32 10.21 0.03
N PRO A 260 -8.26 10.97 0.34
CA PRO A 260 -7.95 11.22 1.73
C PRO A 260 -9.25 11.77 2.34
N LEU A 261 -9.93 10.93 3.13
CA LEU A 261 -11.05 11.36 3.95
C LEU A 261 -10.37 12.33 4.88
N ALA A 262 -10.42 13.61 4.48
CA ALA A 262 -10.12 14.77 5.31
C ALA A 262 -10.61 14.38 6.69
N LEU A 263 -9.68 14.30 7.65
CA LEU A 263 -9.86 13.87 9.04
C LEU A 263 -11.24 14.31 9.55
N SER A 264 -12.26 13.54 9.20
CA SER A 264 -13.63 13.94 9.44
C SER A 264 -13.88 13.53 10.86
N GLY A 265 -14.65 14.33 11.60
CA GLY A 265 -14.81 14.24 13.06
C GLY A 265 -15.20 12.87 13.63
N ARG A 266 -15.41 11.85 12.79
CA ARG A 266 -15.55 10.43 13.15
C ARG A 266 -14.33 9.85 13.87
N PHE A 267 -13.09 10.23 13.52
CA PHE A 267 -11.89 9.69 14.20
C PHE A 267 -11.79 10.13 15.68
N VAL A 268 -12.26 11.34 15.98
CA VAL A 268 -12.32 11.88 17.35
C VAL A 268 -13.46 11.21 18.13
N ALA A 269 -14.61 10.97 17.49
CA ALA A 269 -15.76 10.34 18.16
C ALA A 269 -15.47 8.90 18.62
N TYR A 270 -14.79 8.07 17.81
CA TYR A 270 -14.49 6.69 18.19
C TYR A 270 -13.43 6.57 19.28
N LEU A 271 -12.43 7.46 19.29
CA LEU A 271 -11.42 7.50 20.34
C LEU A 271 -12.03 7.95 21.69
N VAL A 272 -12.93 8.93 21.67
CA VAL A 272 -13.62 9.43 22.86
C VAL A 272 -14.57 8.36 23.44
N MET A 273 -15.28 7.61 22.59
CA MET A 273 -16.17 6.53 23.03
C MET A 273 -15.40 5.33 23.61
N ALA A 274 -14.21 5.01 23.07
CA ALA A 274 -13.36 3.93 23.57
C ALA A 274 -12.65 4.27 24.90
N VAL A 275 -12.42 5.56 25.18
CA VAL A 275 -11.86 6.03 26.46
C VAL A 275 -12.95 6.12 27.54
N HIS A 276 -14.19 6.50 27.19
CA HIS A 276 -15.29 6.59 28.15
C HIS A 276 -15.79 5.22 28.67
N THR A 277 -15.67 4.15 27.89
CA THR A 277 -16.10 2.80 28.31
C THR A 277 -15.08 2.05 29.17
N ARG A 278 -13.88 2.60 29.40
CA ARG A 278 -12.86 2.00 30.28
C ARG A 278 -12.83 2.61 31.69
N ASN A 279 -13.59 3.67 31.95
CA ASN A 279 -13.61 4.40 33.24
C ASN A 279 -14.95 4.29 34.00
N VAL A 280 -15.78 3.29 33.69
CA VAL A 280 -16.98 2.90 34.46
C VAL A 280 -16.94 1.40 34.67
#